data_AF-A0A497GDB3-F1
#
_entry.id   AF-A0A497GDB3-F1
#
_cell.length_a   1.000
_cell.length_b   1.000
_cell.length_c   1.000
_cell.angle_alpha   90.00
_cell.angle_beta   90.00
_cell.angle_gamma   90.00
#
_symmetry.space_group_name_H-M   'P 1'
#
loop_
_entity.id
_entity.type
_entity.pdbx_description
1 polymer ?
#
loop_
_entity_poly.entity_id
_entity_poly.type
_entity_poly.pdbx_seq_one_letter_code
_entity_poly.pdbx_strand_id
1 'polypeptide(L)'
;MTAILLEDCPSGIPGFDEATGGFYRGQLVLVAGNAGSGKTTFAAKFIYEGAKRWGEPGLYISTGESKEEFYAYMARLGMDFKALEERGLFRYVLFPTPTSTDALMNLSKELVSNAMEIKAKRVVIDSITPFLTLSPPLEVRAMLHNALKTITRTLKATTVLTVEVPRGRESIGAEVEEFVCDALIKLTLVVPEAGAPYRMMRVLKLRGRPLSRVAYEYEIGPPFGIRVLPTSLLEELESKISRLDRVPTGVKGLDEMLGGGLIRGTVVLIEGPPGSGKTLLALLIAAENSARGLETAYVSFEEPRQQLEETLRFLGYKPERLEKLSISSISPRALTLRGIYNVAEALHTLDRRVDLMILDGLTALSREFGSAFAQVMREIAFSAKRRGCTLIVTMISGLAVLNTIADTLIRLRVKEEEGELRRELAVVKMRMYSPEPKYRELKLVGNKLVVT
;
A
#
# COMPACT_ATOMS: atom_id res chain seq x y z
N MET A 1 -2.24 45.10 3.37
CA MET A 1 -2.63 43.82 3.99
C MET A 1 -1.42 42.92 3.99
N THR A 2 -0.80 42.69 5.14
CA THR A 2 0.29 41.71 5.29
C THR A 2 -0.30 40.32 5.12
N ALA A 3 0.10 39.59 4.08
CA ALA A 3 -0.31 38.20 3.90
C ALA A 3 0.15 37.39 5.10
N ILE A 4 -0.78 36.66 5.74
CA ILE A 4 -0.44 35.70 6.79
C ILE A 4 0.32 34.56 6.09
N LEU A 5 1.64 34.54 6.23
CA LEU A 5 2.49 33.45 5.75
C LEU A 5 2.19 32.20 6.60
N LEU A 6 1.64 31.17 5.95
CA LEU A 6 1.44 29.86 6.55
C LEU A 6 2.78 29.12 6.54
N GLU A 7 3.25 28.71 7.72
CA GLU A 7 4.50 27.95 7.88
C GLU A 7 4.19 26.45 7.87
N ASP A 8 4.94 25.69 7.06
CA ASP A 8 4.74 24.24 6.93
C ASP A 8 5.10 23.48 8.21
N CYS A 9 4.31 22.44 8.49
CA CYS A 9 4.54 21.47 9.56
C CYS A 9 4.36 20.06 8.98
N PRO A 10 5.39 19.50 8.32
CA PRO A 10 5.32 18.14 7.77
C PRO A 10 5.02 17.13 8.88
N SER A 11 4.15 16.17 8.57
CA SER A 11 3.79 15.12 9.52
C SER A 11 4.95 14.16 9.77
N GLY A 12 5.81 13.94 8.78
CA GLY A 12 6.85 12.91 8.79
C GLY A 12 6.33 11.49 8.59
N ILE A 13 5.01 11.32 8.40
CA ILE A 13 4.38 10.04 8.10
C ILE A 13 4.59 9.75 6.61
N PRO A 14 5.29 8.66 6.25
CA PRO A 14 5.56 8.33 4.85
C PRO A 14 4.26 8.23 4.04
N GLY A 15 4.22 8.91 2.89
CA GLY A 15 3.09 8.95 1.97
C GLY A 15 1.98 9.94 2.35
N PHE A 16 1.91 10.40 3.61
CA PHE A 16 0.87 11.34 4.04
C PHE A 16 1.15 12.75 3.54
N ASP A 17 2.37 13.23 3.71
CA ASP A 17 2.76 14.60 3.33
C ASP A 17 2.73 14.74 1.81
N GLU A 18 3.16 13.71 1.07
CA GLU A 18 3.13 13.67 -0.39
C GLU A 18 1.69 13.65 -0.93
N ALA A 19 0.78 12.96 -0.24
CA ALA A 19 -0.62 12.85 -0.65
C ALA A 19 -1.45 14.10 -0.31
N THR A 20 -1.14 14.79 0.79
CA THR A 20 -2.00 15.84 1.37
C THR A 20 -1.36 17.23 1.39
N GLY A 21 -0.04 17.32 1.19
CA GLY A 21 0.76 18.52 1.44
C GLY A 21 1.13 18.72 2.91
N GLY A 22 0.76 17.82 3.82
CA GLY A 22 1.05 17.93 5.25
C GLY A 22 0.27 19.04 5.95
N PHE A 23 0.70 19.41 7.16
CA PHE A 23 0.03 20.41 8.00
C PHE A 23 0.69 21.79 7.92
N TYR A 24 0.04 22.79 8.51
CA TYR A 24 0.67 24.07 8.86
C TYR A 24 0.89 24.20 10.37
N ARG A 25 1.83 25.06 10.75
CA ARG A 25 2.11 25.38 12.16
C ARG A 25 0.90 25.95 12.87
N GLY A 26 0.71 25.52 14.11
CA GLY A 26 -0.38 25.98 14.96
C GLY A 26 -1.75 25.45 14.58
N GLN A 27 -1.84 24.44 13.69
CA GLN A 27 -3.11 23.81 13.38
C GLN A 27 -3.55 22.86 14.49
N LEU A 28 -4.86 22.79 14.70
CA LEU A 28 -5.49 21.75 15.51
C LEU A 28 -5.97 20.60 14.61
N VAL A 29 -5.34 19.43 14.77
CA VAL A 29 -5.59 18.22 14.00
C VAL A 29 -6.35 17.24 14.88
N LEU A 30 -7.50 16.75 14.42
CA LEU A 30 -8.27 15.74 15.11
C LEU A 30 -8.21 14.41 14.35
N VAL A 31 -7.82 13.34 15.06
CA VAL A 31 -7.69 11.98 14.53
C VAL A 31 -8.73 11.09 15.20
N ALA A 32 -9.78 10.77 14.47
CA ALA A 32 -10.91 9.97 14.93
C ALA A 32 -10.83 8.53 14.42
N GLY A 33 -11.33 7.57 15.19
CA GLY A 33 -11.42 6.18 14.73
C GLY A 33 -11.78 5.18 15.82
N ASN A 34 -12.22 3.99 15.41
CA ASN A 34 -12.52 2.90 16.35
C ASN A 34 -11.25 2.42 17.09
N ALA A 35 -11.43 1.67 18.16
CA ALA A 35 -10.33 0.99 18.86
C ALA A 35 -9.53 0.11 17.88
N GLY A 36 -8.19 0.17 17.95
CA GLY A 36 -7.29 -0.58 17.07
C GLY A 36 -7.13 -0.04 15.64
N SER A 37 -7.72 1.12 15.31
CA SER A 37 -7.54 1.76 14.01
C SER A 37 -6.12 2.28 13.80
N GLY A 38 -5.46 2.80 14.84
CA GLY A 38 -4.08 3.33 14.74
C GLY A 38 -3.91 4.79 15.13
N LYS A 39 -4.86 5.37 15.87
CA LYS A 39 -4.84 6.77 16.32
C LYS A 39 -3.56 7.11 17.09
N THR A 40 -3.26 6.32 18.12
CA THR A 40 -2.02 6.41 18.92
C THR A 40 -0.78 6.31 18.04
N THR A 41 -0.74 5.38 17.08
CA THR A 41 0.40 5.24 16.16
C THR A 41 0.57 6.46 15.25
N PHE A 42 -0.52 7.03 14.73
CA PHE A 42 -0.49 8.27 13.94
C PHE A 42 0.08 9.41 14.77
N ALA A 43 -0.44 9.61 15.98
CA ALA A 43 -0.04 10.71 16.85
C ALA A 43 1.41 10.56 17.35
N ALA A 44 1.82 9.34 17.71
CA ALA A 44 3.19 9.01 18.07
C ALA A 44 4.14 9.25 16.90
N LYS A 45 3.81 8.81 15.68
CA LYS A 45 4.66 9.02 14.51
C LYS A 45 4.84 10.50 14.19
N PHE A 46 3.76 11.28 14.26
CA PHE A 46 3.79 12.73 14.06
C PHE A 46 4.77 13.44 15.00
N ILE A 47 4.72 13.11 16.30
CA ILE A 47 5.57 13.77 17.29
C ILE A 47 7.01 13.25 17.26
N TYR A 48 7.18 11.94 17.03
CA TYR A 48 8.49 11.28 16.94
C TYR A 48 9.31 11.84 15.78
N GLU A 49 8.73 11.93 14.58
CA GLU A 49 9.44 12.44 13.40
C GLU A 49 9.74 13.93 13.53
N GLY A 50 8.84 14.70 14.17
CA GLY A 50 9.07 16.07 14.61
C GLY A 50 10.38 16.26 15.37
N ALA A 51 10.50 15.52 16.48
CA ALA A 51 11.68 15.56 17.32
C ALA A 51 12.92 14.99 16.62
N LYS A 52 12.78 13.88 15.90
CA LYS A 52 13.89 13.18 15.26
C LYS A 52 14.50 13.94 14.07
N ARG A 53 13.67 14.40 13.13
CA ARG A 53 14.14 14.99 11.86
C ARG A 53 14.37 16.49 11.95
N TRP A 54 13.50 17.19 12.68
CA TRP A 54 13.50 18.65 12.73
C TRP A 54 13.92 19.20 14.10
N GLY A 55 14.23 18.35 15.07
CA GLY A 55 14.63 18.78 16.42
C GLY A 55 13.53 19.54 17.15
N GLU A 56 12.27 19.29 16.80
CA GLU A 56 11.12 20.01 17.35
C GLU A 56 10.66 19.37 18.66
N PRO A 57 10.70 20.08 19.80
CA PRO A 57 10.30 19.51 21.07
C PRO A 57 8.82 19.09 21.07
N GLY A 58 8.57 17.86 21.51
CA GLY A 58 7.25 17.24 21.53
C GLY A 58 6.72 17.01 22.94
N LEU A 59 5.47 17.38 23.19
CA LEU A 59 4.72 16.99 24.39
C LEU A 59 3.66 15.94 24.04
N TYR A 60 3.71 14.77 24.68
CA TYR A 60 2.70 13.72 24.57
C TYR A 60 1.96 13.58 25.88
N ILE A 61 0.65 13.80 25.85
CA ILE A 61 -0.24 13.59 26.99
C ILE A 61 -1.09 12.37 26.73
N SER A 62 -0.95 11.36 27.59
CA SER A 62 -1.77 10.15 27.54
C SER A 62 -2.79 10.14 28.67
N THR A 63 -4.04 9.77 28.37
CA THR A 63 -5.11 9.65 29.38
C THR A 63 -5.37 8.21 29.82
N GLY A 64 -4.55 7.23 29.42
CA GLY A 64 -4.86 5.83 29.70
C GLY A 64 -3.70 4.84 29.65
N GLU A 65 -2.62 5.15 28.93
CA GLU A 65 -1.49 4.23 28.75
C GLU A 65 -0.26 4.69 29.53
N SER A 66 0.40 3.79 30.25
CA SER A 66 1.63 4.12 30.99
C SER A 66 2.78 4.49 30.05
N LYS A 67 3.76 5.22 30.59
CA LYS A 67 4.95 5.63 29.82
C LYS A 67 5.75 4.41 29.36
N GLU A 68 5.90 3.42 30.23
CA GLU A 68 6.67 2.20 29.98
C GLU A 68 6.04 1.37 28.87
N GLU A 69 4.71 1.20 28.89
CA GLU A 69 3.96 0.50 27.84
C GLU A 69 4.06 1.22 26.50
N PHE A 70 3.83 2.54 26.49
CA PHE A 70 3.94 3.36 25.28
C PHE A 70 5.34 3.21 24.64
N TYR A 71 6.41 3.28 25.44
CA TYR A 71 7.78 3.19 24.95
C TYR A 71 8.06 1.80 24.37
N ALA A 72 7.60 0.74 25.04
CA ALA A 72 7.77 -0.64 24.58
C ALA A 72 7.03 -0.90 23.26
N TYR A 73 5.79 -0.42 23.10
CA TYR A 73 5.03 -0.59 21.87
C TYR A 73 5.61 0.22 20.71
N MET A 74 6.01 1.46 20.94
CA MET A 74 6.58 2.32 19.91
C MET A 74 7.96 1.85 19.47
N ALA A 75 8.78 1.28 20.37
CA ALA A 75 10.06 0.67 20.02
C ALA A 75 9.91 -0.48 19.03
N ARG A 76 8.89 -1.35 19.20
CA ARG A 76 8.57 -2.44 18.24
C ARG A 76 8.15 -1.93 16.86
N LEU A 77 7.70 -0.68 16.78
CA LEU A 77 7.34 0.00 15.55
C LEU A 77 8.49 0.84 14.96
N GLY A 78 9.69 0.77 15.53
CA GLY A 78 10.88 1.49 15.07
C GLY A 78 11.01 2.93 15.59
N MET A 79 10.30 3.28 16.68
CA MET A 79 10.30 4.61 17.28
C MET A 79 10.88 4.56 18.70
N ASP A 80 12.15 4.96 18.84
CA ASP A 80 12.83 5.04 20.14
C ASP A 80 12.59 6.39 20.82
N PHE A 81 11.51 6.47 21.61
CA PHE A 81 11.17 7.67 22.37
C PHE A 81 12.10 7.93 23.56
N LYS A 82 12.73 6.88 24.10
CA LYS A 82 13.66 7.02 25.23
C LYS A 82 14.85 7.88 24.84
N ALA A 83 15.42 7.61 23.67
CA ALA A 83 16.52 8.41 23.13
C ALA A 83 16.13 9.89 22.88
N LEU A 84 14.87 10.19 22.55
CA LEU A 84 14.40 11.57 22.35
C LEU A 84 14.19 12.30 23.68
N GLU A 85 13.71 11.60 24.69
CA GLU A 85 13.53 12.15 26.04
C GLU A 85 14.87 12.46 26.70
N GLU A 86 15.87 11.58 26.59
CA GLU A 86 17.23 11.81 27.09
C GLU A 86 17.89 13.04 26.43
N ARG A 87 17.51 13.36 25.19
CA ARG A 87 17.94 14.57 24.47
C ARG A 87 17.12 15.82 24.81
N GLY A 88 16.12 15.71 25.68
CA GLY A 88 15.22 16.81 26.04
C GLY A 88 14.27 17.25 24.92
N LEU A 89 14.10 16.44 23.87
CA LEU A 89 13.24 16.73 22.72
C LEU A 89 11.84 16.13 22.83
N PHE A 90 11.60 15.32 23.86
CA PHE A 90 10.31 14.68 24.08
C PHE A 90 9.97 14.65 25.56
N ARG A 91 8.70 14.90 25.89
CA ARG A 91 8.15 14.71 27.24
C ARG A 91 6.86 13.92 27.14
N TYR A 92 6.79 12.83 27.91
CA TYR A 92 5.58 12.05 28.10
C TYR A 92 4.95 12.38 29.44
N VAL A 93 3.66 12.69 29.46
CA VAL A 93 2.90 12.94 30.68
C VAL A 93 1.69 12.02 30.71
N LEU A 94 1.64 11.15 31.72
CA LEU A 94 0.46 10.35 32.01
C LEU A 94 -0.50 11.17 32.86
N PHE A 95 -1.67 11.42 32.32
CA PHE A 95 -2.80 11.91 33.09
C PHE A 95 -3.71 10.73 33.42
N PRO A 96 -4.04 10.52 34.71
CA PRO A 96 -5.09 9.58 35.06
C PRO A 96 -6.37 9.90 34.30
N THR A 97 -7.09 8.87 33.85
CA THR A 97 -8.39 9.06 33.20
C THR A 97 -9.27 9.96 34.07
N PRO A 98 -9.67 11.16 33.59
CA PRO A 98 -10.42 12.07 34.41
C PRO A 98 -11.78 11.45 34.76
N THR A 99 -12.12 11.46 36.05
CA THR A 99 -13.40 10.94 36.57
C THR A 99 -14.30 12.05 37.13
N SER A 100 -13.82 13.29 37.16
CA SER A 100 -14.54 14.46 37.67
C SER A 100 -14.24 15.72 36.84
N THR A 101 -15.07 16.75 37.00
CA THR A 101 -14.86 18.06 36.38
C THR A 101 -13.57 18.74 36.82
N ASP A 102 -13.16 18.57 38.08
CA ASP A 102 -11.94 19.15 38.62
C ASP A 102 -10.69 18.54 37.97
N ALA A 103 -10.71 17.22 37.71
CA ALA A 103 -9.64 16.53 36.99
C ALA A 103 -9.48 17.08 35.56
N LEU A 104 -10.59 17.40 34.89
CA LEU A 104 -10.59 18.03 33.56
C LEU A 104 -10.01 19.47 33.60
N MET A 105 -10.33 20.24 34.65
CA MET A 105 -9.75 21.57 34.84
C MET A 105 -8.24 21.51 35.06
N ASN A 106 -7.77 20.56 35.88
CA ASN A 106 -6.35 20.36 36.15
C ASN A 106 -5.60 19.95 34.88
N LEU A 107 -6.17 19.05 34.06
CA LEU A 107 -5.58 18.70 32.76
C LEU A 107 -5.35 19.95 31.89
N SER A 108 -6.35 20.83 31.81
CA SER A 108 -6.27 22.03 30.96
C SER A 108 -5.13 22.96 31.40
N LYS A 109 -4.89 23.09 32.71
CA LYS A 109 -3.78 23.90 33.27
C LYS A 109 -2.43 23.23 33.04
N GLU A 110 -2.30 21.96 33.38
CA GLU A 110 -1.04 21.24 33.26
C GLU A 110 -0.60 21.06 31.80
N LEU A 111 -1.55 20.90 30.88
CA LEU A 111 -1.31 20.88 29.44
C LEU A 111 -0.56 22.14 28.99
N VAL A 112 -1.01 23.32 29.40
CA VAL A 112 -0.38 24.60 29.04
C VAL A 112 0.98 24.75 29.71
N SER A 113 1.09 24.43 31.01
CA SER A 113 2.37 24.53 31.76
C SER A 113 3.45 23.67 31.12
N ASN A 114 3.15 22.38 30.91
CA ASN A 114 4.10 21.44 30.30
C ASN A 114 4.50 21.87 28.89
N ALA A 115 3.54 22.34 28.08
CA ALA A 115 3.82 22.79 26.71
C ALA A 115 4.74 24.02 26.70
N MET A 116 4.56 24.95 27.65
CA MET A 116 5.42 26.12 27.78
C MET A 116 6.83 25.76 28.27
N GLU A 117 6.94 24.90 29.28
CA GLU A 117 8.22 24.49 29.88
C GLU A 117 9.15 23.81 28.86
N ILE A 118 8.63 22.86 28.07
CA ILE A 118 9.42 22.20 27.02
C ILE A 118 9.50 23.03 25.73
N LYS A 119 8.85 24.21 25.68
CA LYS A 119 8.72 25.03 24.48
C LYS A 119 8.21 24.20 23.29
N ALA A 120 7.17 23.42 23.54
CA ALA A 120 6.64 22.44 22.61
C ALA A 120 6.34 23.07 21.24
N LYS A 121 6.76 22.39 20.18
CA LYS A 121 6.42 22.69 18.79
C LYS A 121 5.38 21.71 18.23
N ARG A 122 5.27 20.54 18.84
CA ARG A 122 4.25 19.53 18.57
C ARG A 122 3.63 19.07 19.88
N VAL A 123 2.31 18.96 19.91
CA VAL A 123 1.58 18.48 21.09
C VAL A 123 0.64 17.36 20.67
N VAL A 124 0.56 16.30 21.46
CA VAL A 124 -0.40 15.21 21.29
C VAL A 124 -1.22 15.05 22.56
N ILE A 125 -2.53 14.87 22.42
CA ILE A 125 -3.43 14.44 23.50
C ILE A 125 -4.12 13.14 23.06
N ASP A 126 -3.74 12.03 23.69
CA ASP A 126 -4.22 10.67 23.42
C ASP A 126 -4.88 10.05 24.67
N SER A 127 -6.18 10.19 24.90
CA SER A 127 -7.20 10.73 24.00
C SER A 127 -8.05 11.80 24.69
N ILE A 128 -8.74 12.62 23.91
CA ILE A 128 -9.74 13.55 24.45
C ILE A 128 -11.10 12.88 24.71
N THR A 129 -11.20 11.57 24.48
CA THR A 129 -12.45 10.80 24.63
C THR A 129 -13.11 11.00 26.01
N PRO A 130 -12.38 10.97 27.15
CA PRO A 130 -12.99 11.21 28.46
C PRO A 130 -13.68 12.58 28.59
N PHE A 131 -13.15 13.63 27.94
CA PHE A 131 -13.78 14.95 27.92
C PHE A 131 -15.15 14.92 27.23
N LEU A 132 -15.27 14.15 26.15
CA LEU A 132 -16.52 14.02 25.42
C LEU A 132 -17.52 13.16 26.18
N THR A 133 -17.07 12.05 26.76
CA THR A 133 -17.96 11.12 27.47
C THR A 133 -18.53 11.70 28.76
N LEU A 134 -17.75 12.49 29.50
CA LEU A 134 -18.21 13.12 30.75
C LEU A 134 -19.19 14.28 30.53
N SER A 135 -19.32 14.79 29.30
CA SER A 135 -20.19 15.93 28.96
C SER A 135 -20.09 17.10 29.95
N PRO A 136 -18.88 17.62 30.22
CA PRO A 136 -18.64 18.54 31.32
C PRO A 136 -19.39 19.88 31.14
N PRO A 137 -19.54 20.69 32.21
CA PRO A 137 -20.15 22.02 32.13
C PRO A 137 -19.44 22.92 31.12
N LEU A 138 -20.18 23.92 30.60
CA LEU A 138 -19.69 24.85 29.56
C LEU A 138 -18.36 25.52 29.94
N GLU A 139 -18.17 25.85 31.21
CA GLU A 139 -16.95 26.46 31.72
C GLU A 139 -15.71 25.58 31.50
N VAL A 140 -15.79 24.30 31.85
CA VAL A 140 -14.69 23.34 31.69
C VAL A 140 -14.37 23.12 30.21
N ARG A 141 -15.40 23.10 29.34
CA ARG A 141 -15.20 23.04 27.88
C ARG A 141 -14.46 24.26 27.37
N ALA A 142 -14.89 25.46 27.78
CA ALA A 142 -14.25 26.71 27.39
C ALA A 142 -12.78 26.77 27.84
N MET A 143 -12.47 26.22 29.03
CA MET A 143 -11.09 26.11 29.52
C MET A 143 -10.21 25.23 28.61
N LEU A 144 -10.68 24.04 28.23
CA LEU A 144 -9.92 23.18 27.32
C LEU A 144 -9.71 23.87 25.95
N HIS A 145 -10.77 24.49 25.42
CA HIS A 145 -10.67 25.27 24.19
C HIS A 145 -9.63 26.40 24.28
N ASN A 146 -9.61 27.13 25.39
CA ASN A 146 -8.64 28.20 25.62
C ASN A 146 -7.22 27.66 25.78
N ALA A 147 -7.04 26.51 26.44
CA ALA A 147 -5.75 25.84 26.55
C ALA A 147 -5.22 25.44 25.16
N LEU A 148 -6.04 24.76 24.35
CA LEU A 148 -5.70 24.37 22.98
C LEU A 148 -5.39 25.59 22.10
N LYS A 149 -6.19 26.65 22.21
CA LYS A 149 -5.96 27.92 21.50
C LYS A 149 -4.65 28.59 21.91
N THR A 150 -4.30 28.55 23.20
CA THR A 150 -3.03 29.09 23.71
C THR A 150 -1.85 28.32 23.11
N ILE A 151 -1.92 27.00 23.09
CA ILE A 151 -0.86 26.15 22.50
C ILE A 151 -0.73 26.42 21.00
N THR A 152 -1.85 26.38 20.27
CA THR A 152 -1.86 26.54 18.82
C THR A 152 -1.50 27.94 18.34
N ARG A 153 -1.93 28.99 19.04
CA ARG A 153 -1.72 30.39 18.60
C ARG A 153 -0.52 31.05 19.26
N THR A 154 -0.32 30.85 20.56
CA THR A 154 0.77 31.50 21.31
C THR A 154 2.09 30.75 21.14
N LEU A 155 2.09 29.43 21.33
CA LEU A 155 3.29 28.61 21.12
C LEU A 155 3.54 28.28 19.64
N LYS A 156 2.53 28.51 18.78
CA LYS A 156 2.51 28.05 17.38
C LYS A 156 2.75 26.55 17.25
N ALA A 157 2.36 25.79 18.28
CA ALA A 157 2.54 24.36 18.31
C ALA A 157 1.39 23.68 17.55
N THR A 158 1.74 22.76 16.65
CA THR A 158 0.74 21.96 15.94
C THR A 158 0.28 20.84 16.86
N THR A 159 -1.04 20.75 17.08
CA THR A 159 -1.61 19.88 18.11
C THR A 159 -2.44 18.78 17.48
N VAL A 160 -2.17 17.53 17.82
CA VAL A 160 -2.97 16.36 17.43
C VAL A 160 -3.80 15.90 18.62
N LEU A 161 -5.10 15.78 18.41
CA LEU A 161 -6.04 15.20 19.37
C LEU A 161 -6.52 13.86 18.82
N THR A 162 -6.59 12.82 19.65
CA THR A 162 -7.23 11.56 19.26
C THR A 162 -8.61 11.43 19.90
N VAL A 163 -9.54 10.83 19.17
CA VAL A 163 -10.90 10.55 19.67
C VAL A 163 -11.35 9.16 19.25
N GLU A 164 -11.88 8.41 20.22
CA GLU A 164 -12.49 7.11 19.97
C GLU A 164 -13.90 7.27 19.42
N VAL A 165 -14.19 6.60 18.30
CA VAL A 165 -15.56 6.50 17.76
C VAL A 165 -16.12 5.13 18.14
N PRO A 166 -17.22 5.06 18.92
CA PRO A 166 -17.86 3.80 19.28
C PRO A 166 -18.21 2.94 18.05
N ARG A 167 -18.11 1.61 18.19
CA ARG A 167 -18.49 0.69 17.11
C ARG A 167 -19.99 0.82 16.81
N GLY A 168 -20.35 0.89 15.53
CA GLY A 168 -21.74 1.01 15.07
C GLY A 168 -22.24 2.44 14.79
N ARG A 169 -21.44 3.48 15.11
CA ARG A 169 -21.72 4.85 14.66
C ARG A 169 -20.88 5.20 13.43
N GLU A 170 -21.53 5.61 12.35
CA GLU A 170 -20.84 6.08 11.14
C GLU A 170 -20.39 7.54 11.24
N SER A 171 -21.16 8.37 11.93
CA SER A 171 -20.85 9.78 12.15
C SER A 171 -19.98 9.96 13.39
N ILE A 172 -19.03 10.90 13.29
CA ILE A 172 -18.23 11.36 14.42
C ILE A 172 -19.10 12.26 15.35
N GLY A 173 -20.33 12.58 14.92
CA GLY A 173 -21.36 13.29 15.71
C GLY A 173 -21.07 14.80 15.87
N ALA A 174 -22.06 15.51 16.42
CA ALA A 174 -21.93 16.91 16.84
C ALA A 174 -20.83 17.08 17.92
N GLU A 175 -20.52 16.02 18.66
CA GLU A 175 -19.48 15.95 19.70
C GLU A 175 -18.07 16.34 19.18
N VAL A 176 -17.77 16.07 17.91
CA VAL A 176 -16.47 16.45 17.30
C VAL A 176 -16.48 17.80 16.60
N GLU A 177 -17.65 18.28 16.18
CA GLU A 177 -17.79 19.65 15.67
C GLU A 177 -17.50 20.70 16.75
N GLU A 178 -17.65 20.34 18.02
CA GLU A 178 -17.32 21.20 19.17
C GLU A 178 -15.87 21.70 19.11
N PHE A 179 -14.91 20.88 18.65
CA PHE A 179 -13.48 21.22 18.72
C PHE A 179 -12.96 22.19 17.64
N VAL A 180 -13.79 22.67 16.71
CA VAL A 180 -13.42 23.62 15.62
C VAL A 180 -12.01 23.35 15.04
N CYS A 181 -11.74 22.09 14.68
CA CYS A 181 -10.43 21.68 14.18
C CYS A 181 -10.10 22.27 12.81
N ASP A 182 -8.81 22.42 12.51
CA ASP A 182 -8.32 22.83 11.18
C ASP A 182 -8.15 21.63 10.25
N ALA A 183 -7.85 20.46 10.82
CA ALA A 183 -7.80 19.20 10.10
C ALA A 183 -8.59 18.10 10.82
N LEU A 184 -9.31 17.28 10.05
CA LEU A 184 -10.08 16.14 10.53
C LEU A 184 -9.71 14.90 9.74
N ILE A 185 -9.16 13.90 10.42
CA ILE A 185 -8.70 12.65 9.86
C ILE A 185 -9.47 11.51 10.53
N LYS A 186 -10.12 10.66 9.73
CA LYS A 186 -10.84 9.47 10.19
C LYS A 186 -10.09 8.21 9.80
N LEU A 187 -9.73 7.40 10.78
CA LEU A 187 -9.09 6.10 10.62
C LEU A 187 -10.14 4.99 10.80
N THR A 188 -10.23 4.09 9.83
CA THR A 188 -11.21 3.00 9.84
C THR A 188 -10.54 1.68 9.45
N LEU A 189 -10.86 0.60 10.17
CA LEU A 189 -10.55 -0.77 9.75
C LEU A 189 -11.76 -1.28 8.96
N VAL A 190 -11.57 -1.56 7.68
CA VAL A 190 -12.60 -2.10 6.79
C VAL A 190 -12.44 -3.61 6.75
N VAL A 191 -13.54 -4.32 7.02
CA VAL A 191 -13.64 -5.78 6.91
C VAL A 191 -14.57 -6.07 5.74
N PRO A 192 -14.05 -6.36 4.55
CA PRO A 192 -14.88 -6.64 3.38
C PRO A 192 -15.55 -8.02 3.47
N GLU A 193 -16.58 -8.26 2.66
CA GLU A 193 -17.25 -9.57 2.56
C GLU A 193 -16.31 -10.68 2.04
N ALA A 194 -15.35 -10.30 1.20
CA ALA A 194 -14.27 -11.14 0.69
C ALA A 194 -12.96 -10.34 0.67
N GLY A 195 -11.83 -11.00 0.90
CA GLY A 195 -10.54 -10.33 1.08
C GLY A 195 -10.15 -10.16 2.54
N ALA A 196 -8.87 -9.82 2.74
CA ALA A 196 -8.36 -9.51 4.07
C ALA A 196 -8.79 -8.10 4.55
N PRO A 197 -8.99 -7.89 5.86
CA PRO A 197 -9.24 -6.56 6.41
C PRO A 197 -8.12 -5.58 6.06
N TYR A 198 -8.51 -4.34 5.76
CA TYR A 198 -7.58 -3.28 5.38
C TYR A 198 -7.91 -1.98 6.11
N ARG A 199 -6.93 -1.09 6.22
CA ARG A 199 -7.06 0.17 6.97
C ARG A 199 -7.19 1.34 6.00
N MET A 200 -8.17 2.19 6.24
CA MET A 200 -8.49 3.36 5.42
C MET A 200 -8.46 4.64 6.24
N MET A 201 -7.68 5.61 5.79
CA MET A 201 -7.57 6.96 6.32
C MET A 201 -8.37 7.90 5.44
N ARG A 202 -9.31 8.64 6.03
CA ARG A 202 -10.06 9.68 5.33
C ARG A 202 -9.70 11.05 5.86
N VAL A 203 -9.19 11.93 5.00
CA VAL A 203 -8.93 13.34 5.33
C VAL A 203 -10.18 14.12 4.96
N LEU A 204 -11.05 14.33 5.95
CA LEU A 204 -12.36 14.97 5.79
C LEU A 204 -12.25 16.49 5.73
N LYS A 205 -11.20 17.05 6.35
CA LYS A 205 -10.94 18.48 6.41
C LYS A 205 -9.43 18.71 6.51
N LEU A 206 -8.90 19.65 5.73
CA LEU A 206 -7.53 20.14 5.86
C LEU A 206 -7.49 21.62 5.42
N ARG A 207 -7.62 22.55 6.37
CA ARG A 207 -7.67 23.98 6.05
C ARG A 207 -6.36 24.48 5.44
N GLY A 208 -6.48 25.22 4.34
CA GLY A 208 -5.35 25.83 3.63
C GLY A 208 -4.60 24.89 2.66
N ARG A 209 -5.05 23.64 2.49
CA ARG A 209 -4.52 22.70 1.51
C ARG A 209 -5.64 22.20 0.59
N PRO A 210 -5.47 22.24 -0.74
CA PRO A 210 -6.41 21.61 -1.65
C PRO A 210 -6.27 20.08 -1.54
N LEU A 211 -7.37 19.40 -1.20
CA LEU A 211 -7.42 17.94 -1.18
C LEU A 211 -7.94 17.46 -2.54
N SER A 212 -7.07 16.83 -3.33
CA SER A 212 -7.47 16.16 -4.58
C SER A 212 -8.21 14.84 -4.31
N ARG A 213 -7.87 14.18 -3.19
CA ARG A 213 -8.51 12.97 -2.69
C ARG A 213 -8.76 13.09 -1.19
N VAL A 214 -9.77 12.36 -0.72
CA VAL A 214 -10.19 12.36 0.69
C VAL A 214 -10.03 11.01 1.37
N ALA A 215 -9.62 9.96 0.67
CA ALA A 215 -9.46 8.61 1.21
C ALA A 215 -8.18 7.95 0.70
N TYR A 216 -7.44 7.34 1.61
CA TYR A 216 -6.14 6.72 1.40
C TYR A 216 -6.07 5.42 2.18
N GLU A 217 -5.42 4.40 1.64
CA GLU A 217 -5.08 3.21 2.43
C GLU A 217 -3.82 3.48 3.24
N TYR A 218 -3.71 2.83 4.40
CA TYR A 218 -2.52 2.93 5.23
C TYR A 218 -2.24 1.62 5.95
N GLU A 219 -1.02 1.51 6.44
CA GLU A 219 -0.52 0.32 7.12
C GLU A 219 0.11 0.68 8.45
N ILE A 220 0.11 -0.29 9.35
CA ILE A 220 0.83 -0.22 10.62
C ILE A 220 1.76 -1.43 10.74
N GLY A 221 3.03 -1.19 11.02
CA GLY A 221 4.02 -2.22 11.24
C GLY A 221 5.45 -1.72 11.12
N PRO A 222 6.44 -2.51 11.55
CA PRO A 222 7.85 -2.18 11.39
C PRO A 222 8.27 -2.20 9.91
N PRO A 223 9.34 -1.47 9.54
CA PRO A 223 10.09 -0.52 10.38
C PRO A 223 9.45 0.89 10.46
N PHE A 224 8.33 1.12 9.76
CA PHE A 224 7.82 2.47 9.51
C PHE A 224 6.86 3.00 10.58
N GLY A 225 6.28 2.11 11.39
CA GLY A 225 5.24 2.44 12.35
C GLY A 225 3.90 2.59 11.64
N ILE A 226 3.65 3.74 11.01
CA ILE A 226 2.50 3.99 10.14
C ILE A 226 2.97 4.57 8.80
N ARG A 227 2.39 4.09 7.70
CA ARG A 227 2.65 4.55 6.33
C ARG A 227 1.34 4.68 5.57
N VAL A 228 1.12 5.82 4.93
CA VAL A 228 0.02 6.02 3.99
C VAL A 228 0.48 5.55 2.63
N LEU A 229 -0.35 4.79 1.94
CA LEU A 229 -0.08 4.33 0.58
C LEU A 229 -0.58 5.42 -0.37
N PRO A 230 0.32 6.16 -1.05
CA PRO A 230 -0.11 7.14 -2.01
C PRO A 230 -0.79 6.41 -3.18
N THR A 231 -2.07 6.67 -3.40
CA THR A 231 -2.72 6.23 -4.63
C THR A 231 -2.12 7.08 -5.75
N SER A 232 -1.47 6.44 -6.73
CA SER A 232 -0.77 7.04 -7.87
C SER A 232 -1.20 8.48 -8.12
N LEU A 233 -0.32 9.43 -7.74
CA LEU A 233 -0.44 10.83 -8.12
C LEU A 233 -0.60 10.86 -9.65
N LEU A 234 -1.31 11.85 -10.19
CA LEU A 234 -1.45 12.04 -11.64
C LEU A 234 -0.07 12.28 -12.25
N GLU A 235 0.66 11.21 -12.52
CA GLU A 235 1.97 11.20 -13.18
C GLU A 235 1.73 10.90 -14.65
N GLU A 236 2.42 11.64 -15.52
CA GLU A 236 2.43 11.35 -16.95
C GLU A 236 3.01 9.95 -17.16
N LEU A 237 2.30 9.12 -17.94
CA LEU A 237 2.69 7.73 -18.17
C LEU A 237 3.90 7.69 -19.13
N GLU A 238 5.11 7.91 -18.62
CA GLU A 238 6.32 7.77 -19.42
C GLU A 238 6.68 6.28 -19.62
N SER A 239 6.84 5.86 -20.88
CA SER A 239 7.37 4.53 -21.20
C SER A 239 8.32 4.61 -22.40
N LYS A 240 9.52 4.05 -22.26
CA LYS A 240 10.51 3.94 -23.34
C LYS A 240 10.33 2.61 -24.07
N ILE A 241 9.23 2.45 -24.78
CA ILE A 241 8.92 1.21 -25.53
C ILE A 241 9.54 1.28 -26.93
N SER A 242 10.31 0.25 -27.30
CA SER A 242 10.82 0.07 -28.65
C SER A 242 10.17 -1.14 -29.33
N ARG A 243 9.71 -0.95 -30.57
CA ARG A 243 9.17 -2.05 -31.38
C ARG A 243 10.22 -3.08 -31.80
N LEU A 244 11.51 -2.84 -31.57
CA LEU A 244 12.57 -3.78 -31.94
C LEU A 244 13.12 -4.55 -30.74
N ASP A 245 12.84 -4.09 -29.51
CA ASP A 245 13.30 -4.76 -28.30
C ASP A 245 12.34 -5.92 -27.97
N ARG A 246 12.88 -7.14 -28.03
CA ARG A 246 12.12 -8.38 -27.96
C ARG A 246 12.59 -9.26 -26.81
N VAL A 247 11.63 -9.80 -26.08
CA VAL A 247 11.80 -10.87 -25.09
C VAL A 247 11.32 -12.17 -25.72
N PRO A 248 12.23 -13.09 -26.05
CA PRO A 248 11.89 -14.37 -26.66
C PRO A 248 11.09 -15.24 -25.70
N THR A 249 10.15 -16.03 -26.22
CA THR A 249 9.34 -16.95 -25.43
C THR A 249 10.04 -18.29 -25.19
N GLY A 250 11.06 -18.62 -25.98
CA GLY A 250 11.70 -19.93 -25.96
C GLY A 250 10.95 -20.99 -26.79
N VAL A 251 9.80 -20.62 -27.35
CA VAL A 251 8.99 -21.48 -28.22
C VAL A 251 9.06 -20.90 -29.63
N LYS A 252 9.90 -21.50 -30.49
CA LYS A 252 10.20 -20.97 -31.84
C LYS A 252 8.95 -20.57 -32.64
N GLY A 253 7.95 -21.46 -32.73
CA GLY A 253 6.72 -21.16 -33.48
C GLY A 253 5.89 -20.03 -32.86
N LEU A 254 5.93 -19.86 -31.54
CA LEU A 254 5.28 -18.73 -30.87
C LEU A 254 6.05 -17.42 -31.12
N ASP A 255 7.38 -17.46 -31.07
CA ASP A 255 8.21 -16.29 -31.40
C ASP A 255 7.98 -15.82 -32.83
N GLU A 256 7.82 -16.74 -33.79
CA GLU A 256 7.44 -16.43 -35.17
C GLU A 256 6.05 -15.77 -35.25
N MET A 257 5.05 -16.32 -34.54
CA MET A 257 3.70 -15.72 -34.46
C MET A 257 3.71 -14.31 -33.85
N LEU A 258 4.67 -14.01 -32.98
CA LEU A 258 4.84 -12.72 -32.31
C LEU A 258 5.77 -11.75 -33.07
N GLY A 259 6.32 -12.15 -34.22
CA GLY A 259 7.27 -11.32 -34.98
C GLY A 259 8.61 -11.15 -34.24
N GLY A 260 9.14 -12.24 -33.68
CA GLY A 260 10.42 -12.31 -32.98
C GLY A 260 10.34 -12.33 -31.46
N GLY A 261 9.15 -12.56 -30.87
CA GLY A 261 8.93 -12.62 -29.42
C GLY A 261 8.10 -11.46 -28.86
N LEU A 262 8.01 -11.37 -27.53
CA LEU A 262 7.23 -10.36 -26.81
C LEU A 262 7.91 -8.99 -26.87
N ILE A 263 7.16 -7.89 -26.92
CA ILE A 263 7.76 -6.54 -26.86
C ILE A 263 8.20 -6.24 -25.42
N ARG A 264 9.45 -5.81 -25.22
CA ARG A 264 9.94 -5.50 -23.87
C ARG A 264 9.12 -4.37 -23.21
N GLY A 265 8.85 -4.51 -21.91
CA GLY A 265 8.13 -3.50 -21.14
C GLY A 265 6.63 -3.47 -21.39
N THR A 266 6.08 -4.48 -22.06
CA THR A 266 4.64 -4.60 -22.32
C THR A 266 3.96 -5.61 -21.40
N VAL A 267 2.63 -5.54 -21.33
CA VAL A 267 1.81 -6.46 -20.53
C VAL A 267 1.22 -7.52 -21.45
N VAL A 268 1.43 -8.78 -21.09
CA VAL A 268 1.03 -9.97 -21.85
C VAL A 268 0.05 -10.77 -21.01
N LEU A 269 -1.15 -10.98 -21.53
CA LEU A 269 -2.16 -11.87 -20.93
C LEU A 269 -2.12 -13.22 -21.63
N ILE A 270 -1.91 -14.28 -20.86
CA ILE A 270 -2.04 -15.68 -21.28
C ILE A 270 -3.33 -16.24 -20.67
N GLU A 271 -4.35 -16.47 -21.49
CA GLU A 271 -5.65 -16.97 -21.03
C GLU A 271 -5.99 -18.35 -21.60
N GLY A 272 -6.81 -19.13 -20.90
CA GLY A 272 -7.27 -20.44 -21.36
C GLY A 272 -7.73 -21.36 -20.23
N PRO A 273 -8.50 -22.42 -20.54
CA PRO A 273 -9.07 -23.31 -19.51
C PRO A 273 -7.98 -24.05 -18.71
N PRO A 274 -8.32 -24.66 -17.55
CA PRO A 274 -7.42 -25.59 -16.86
C PRO A 274 -6.88 -26.68 -17.82
N GLY A 275 -5.63 -27.09 -17.62
CA GLY A 275 -4.98 -28.11 -18.47
C GLY A 275 -4.55 -27.64 -19.88
N SER A 276 -4.85 -26.40 -20.27
CA SER A 276 -4.45 -25.84 -21.58
C SER A 276 -2.95 -25.59 -21.75
N GLY A 277 -2.17 -25.51 -20.66
CA GLY A 277 -0.71 -25.32 -20.70
C GLY A 277 -0.21 -23.93 -20.29
N LYS A 278 -1.05 -23.09 -19.67
CA LYS A 278 -0.67 -21.73 -19.21
C LYS A 278 0.58 -21.70 -18.33
N THR A 279 0.56 -22.44 -17.20
CA THR A 279 1.68 -22.56 -16.26
C THR A 279 2.93 -23.08 -16.94
N LEU A 280 2.79 -24.10 -17.80
CA LEU A 280 3.89 -24.72 -18.52
C LEU A 280 4.57 -23.73 -19.48
N LEU A 281 3.77 -22.98 -20.24
CA LEU A 281 4.27 -21.93 -21.13
C LEU A 281 4.92 -20.79 -20.33
N ALA A 282 4.29 -20.36 -19.23
CA ALA A 282 4.79 -19.28 -18.39
C ALA A 282 6.14 -19.64 -17.74
N LEU A 283 6.26 -20.84 -17.15
CA LEU A 283 7.53 -21.33 -16.58
C LEU A 283 8.62 -21.50 -17.62
N LEU A 284 8.29 -21.98 -18.82
CA LEU A 284 9.25 -22.10 -19.91
C LEU A 284 9.81 -20.73 -20.30
N ILE A 285 8.94 -19.73 -20.48
CA ILE A 285 9.35 -18.36 -20.78
C ILE A 285 10.25 -17.82 -19.65
N ALA A 286 9.90 -18.11 -18.39
CA ALA A 286 10.70 -17.68 -17.23
C ALA A 286 12.12 -18.29 -17.26
N ALA A 287 12.20 -19.60 -17.45
CA ALA A 287 13.44 -20.36 -17.40
C ALA A 287 14.37 -20.00 -18.57
N GLU A 288 13.83 -19.89 -19.77
CA GLU A 288 14.58 -19.52 -20.97
C GLU A 288 15.21 -18.13 -20.82
N ASN A 289 14.44 -17.16 -20.35
CA ASN A 289 14.93 -15.78 -20.21
C ASN A 289 15.90 -15.61 -19.05
N SER A 290 15.68 -16.32 -17.93
CA SER A 290 16.64 -16.38 -16.83
C SER A 290 17.97 -17.00 -17.28
N ALA A 291 17.93 -18.12 -18.02
CA ALA A 291 19.13 -18.76 -18.58
C ALA A 291 19.89 -17.85 -19.58
N ARG A 292 19.19 -16.95 -20.27
CA ARG A 292 19.77 -15.92 -21.14
C ARG A 292 20.28 -14.68 -20.40
N GLY A 293 20.17 -14.66 -19.07
CA GLY A 293 20.72 -13.61 -18.23
C GLY A 293 19.74 -12.49 -17.86
N LEU A 294 18.43 -12.63 -18.11
CA LEU A 294 17.43 -11.65 -17.64
C LEU A 294 17.02 -11.92 -16.19
N GLU A 295 16.96 -10.86 -15.37
CA GLU A 295 16.45 -10.94 -14.00
C GLU A 295 14.93 -11.20 -14.05
N THR A 296 14.53 -12.41 -13.63
CA THR A 296 13.18 -12.94 -13.83
C THR A 296 12.53 -13.27 -12.49
N ALA A 297 11.32 -12.76 -12.29
CA ALA A 297 10.50 -13.04 -11.11
C ALA A 297 9.24 -13.83 -11.49
N TYR A 298 9.06 -15.00 -10.90
CA TYR A 298 7.88 -15.84 -11.05
C TYR A 298 7.10 -15.87 -9.74
N VAL A 299 5.86 -15.39 -9.77
CA VAL A 299 4.95 -15.40 -8.61
C VAL A 299 3.75 -16.26 -8.95
N SER A 300 3.59 -17.36 -8.21
CA SER A 300 2.44 -18.26 -8.30
C SER A 300 1.45 -17.99 -7.19
N PHE A 301 0.16 -17.99 -7.54
CA PHE A 301 -0.96 -17.89 -6.61
C PHE A 301 -1.76 -19.19 -6.44
N GLU A 302 -1.42 -20.24 -7.20
CA GLU A 302 -2.16 -21.50 -7.23
C GLU A 302 -1.26 -22.69 -6.87
N GLU A 303 0.00 -22.71 -7.35
CA GLU A 303 0.90 -23.85 -7.21
C GLU A 303 2.01 -23.62 -6.17
N PRO A 304 2.34 -24.62 -5.33
CA PRO A 304 3.48 -24.59 -4.42
C PRO A 304 4.82 -24.50 -5.16
N ARG A 305 5.82 -23.87 -4.54
CA ARG A 305 7.17 -23.71 -5.12
C ARG A 305 7.79 -25.03 -5.58
N GLN A 306 7.70 -26.09 -4.76
CA GLN A 306 8.28 -27.39 -5.09
C GLN A 306 7.70 -27.99 -6.38
N GLN A 307 6.39 -27.84 -6.60
CA GLN A 307 5.72 -28.34 -7.81
C GLN A 307 6.20 -27.59 -9.07
N LEU A 308 6.43 -26.28 -8.96
CA LEU A 308 6.98 -25.47 -10.05
C LEU A 308 8.43 -25.87 -10.36
N GLU A 309 9.25 -26.14 -9.33
CA GLU A 309 10.62 -26.62 -9.49
C GLU A 309 10.68 -27.99 -10.17
N GLU A 310 9.80 -28.93 -9.81
CA GLU A 310 9.69 -30.21 -10.53
C GLU A 310 9.25 -30.03 -11.99
N THR A 311 8.33 -29.09 -12.25
CA THR A 311 7.90 -28.77 -13.61
C THR A 311 9.06 -28.21 -14.46
N LEU A 312 9.93 -27.39 -13.87
CA LEU A 312 11.15 -26.93 -14.52
C LEU A 312 12.10 -28.08 -14.84
N ARG A 313 12.28 -29.04 -13.92
CA ARG A 313 13.08 -30.25 -14.16
C ARG A 313 12.51 -31.09 -15.29
N PHE A 314 11.19 -31.24 -15.33
CA PHE A 314 10.48 -31.91 -16.42
C PHE A 314 10.72 -31.21 -17.78
N LEU A 315 10.77 -29.89 -17.81
CA LEU A 315 11.12 -29.09 -19.00
C LEU A 315 12.63 -29.10 -19.34
N GLY A 316 13.46 -29.84 -18.60
CA GLY A 316 14.89 -29.96 -18.85
C GLY A 316 15.76 -28.87 -18.21
N TYR A 317 15.18 -28.02 -17.36
CA TYR A 317 15.92 -27.00 -16.62
C TYR A 317 16.34 -27.51 -15.24
N LYS A 318 17.45 -27.00 -14.71
CA LYS A 318 17.86 -27.25 -13.33
C LYS A 318 17.59 -25.98 -12.53
N PRO A 319 16.56 -25.94 -11.65
CA PRO A 319 16.21 -24.74 -10.89
C PRO A 319 17.40 -24.12 -10.16
N GLU A 320 18.30 -24.97 -9.66
CA GLU A 320 19.49 -24.58 -8.90
C GLU A 320 20.55 -23.85 -9.75
N ARG A 321 20.44 -23.94 -11.09
CA ARG A 321 21.33 -23.24 -12.05
C ARG A 321 20.70 -21.97 -12.62
N LEU A 322 19.45 -21.67 -12.30
CA LEU A 322 18.75 -20.47 -12.76
C LEU A 322 18.93 -19.34 -11.74
N GLU A 323 20.15 -18.86 -11.57
CA GLU A 323 20.52 -17.86 -10.54
C GLU A 323 19.73 -16.55 -10.64
N LYS A 324 19.23 -16.22 -11.84
CA LYS A 324 18.43 -15.02 -12.12
C LYS A 324 16.92 -15.26 -12.08
N LEU A 325 16.48 -16.48 -11.72
CA LEU A 325 15.07 -16.80 -11.54
C LEU A 325 14.73 -16.82 -10.05
N SER A 326 13.84 -15.93 -9.63
CA SER A 326 13.21 -16.00 -8.31
C SER A 326 11.81 -16.60 -8.44
N ILE A 327 11.50 -17.62 -7.64
CA ILE A 327 10.18 -18.26 -7.59
C ILE A 327 9.57 -18.06 -6.22
N SER A 328 8.40 -17.42 -6.20
CA SER A 328 7.59 -17.21 -5.00
C SER A 328 6.22 -17.87 -5.19
N SER A 329 5.74 -18.55 -4.15
CA SER A 329 4.38 -19.09 -4.10
C SER A 329 3.67 -18.39 -2.95
N ILE A 330 2.60 -17.66 -3.26
CA ILE A 330 1.91 -16.80 -2.30
C ILE A 330 0.44 -17.17 -2.29
N SER A 331 -0.08 -17.52 -1.11
CA SER A 331 -1.52 -17.74 -0.94
C SER A 331 -2.29 -16.44 -1.20
N PRO A 332 -3.30 -16.43 -2.10
CA PRO A 332 -4.17 -15.28 -2.33
C PRO A 332 -4.77 -14.72 -1.04
N ARG A 333 -5.17 -15.60 -0.13
CA ARG A 333 -5.76 -15.24 1.17
C ARG A 333 -4.80 -14.53 2.11
N ALA A 334 -3.49 -14.72 1.92
CA ALA A 334 -2.47 -14.02 2.69
C ALA A 334 -2.20 -12.61 2.13
N LEU A 335 -2.71 -12.28 0.95
CA LEU A 335 -2.54 -10.99 0.32
C LEU A 335 -3.65 -10.04 0.77
N THR A 336 -3.27 -9.02 1.52
CA THR A 336 -4.08 -7.80 1.60
C THR A 336 -3.74 -6.91 0.38
N LEU A 337 -4.39 -5.76 0.20
CA LEU A 337 -3.96 -4.78 -0.83
C LEU A 337 -2.48 -4.39 -0.64
N ARG A 338 -1.96 -4.38 0.60
CA ARG A 338 -0.52 -4.34 0.93
C ARG A 338 0.27 -5.44 0.25
N GLY A 339 -0.22 -6.67 0.28
CA GLY A 339 0.45 -7.81 -0.32
C GLY A 339 0.65 -7.61 -1.81
N ILE A 340 -0.31 -6.96 -2.48
CA ILE A 340 -0.19 -6.66 -3.90
C ILE A 340 0.66 -5.42 -4.16
N TYR A 341 0.53 -4.38 -3.34
CA TYR A 341 1.49 -3.28 -3.35
C TYR A 341 2.87 -3.82 -3.07
N ASN A 342 3.08 -4.83 -2.23
CA ASN A 342 4.35 -5.52 -1.98
C ASN A 342 4.80 -6.37 -3.17
N VAL A 343 3.90 -6.92 -3.99
CA VAL A 343 4.28 -7.55 -5.27
C VAL A 343 4.78 -6.48 -6.25
N ALA A 344 4.11 -5.32 -6.30
CA ALA A 344 4.57 -4.16 -7.07
C ALA A 344 5.80 -3.47 -6.42
N GLU A 345 5.93 -3.51 -5.11
CA GLU A 345 6.98 -2.91 -4.27
C GLU A 345 8.17 -3.86 -4.21
N ALA A 346 8.01 -5.18 -4.41
CA ALA A 346 9.10 -6.11 -4.67
C ALA A 346 9.80 -5.72 -5.97
N LEU A 347 9.06 -5.29 -6.99
CA LEU A 347 9.69 -4.65 -8.15
C LEU A 347 10.42 -3.35 -7.75
N HIS A 348 10.03 -2.67 -6.65
CA HIS A 348 10.63 -1.42 -6.08
C HIS A 348 11.79 -1.59 -5.11
N THR A 349 11.83 -2.69 -4.37
CA THR A 349 12.72 -2.88 -3.20
C THR A 349 13.71 -4.00 -3.42
N LEU A 350 13.60 -4.76 -4.51
CA LEU A 350 14.72 -5.56 -4.96
C LEU A 350 15.86 -4.61 -5.32
N ASP A 351 17.02 -4.78 -4.68
CA ASP A 351 18.31 -4.17 -5.07
C ASP A 351 18.67 -4.47 -6.54
N ARG A 352 17.94 -5.40 -7.17
CA ARG A 352 18.07 -5.85 -8.55
C ARG A 352 16.85 -5.45 -9.37
N ARG A 353 17.12 -4.83 -10.52
CA ARG A 353 16.12 -4.53 -11.56
C ARG A 353 15.55 -5.84 -12.11
N VAL A 354 14.24 -6.03 -12.02
CA VAL A 354 13.53 -7.16 -12.68
C VAL A 354 13.22 -6.79 -14.12
N ASP A 355 13.64 -7.63 -15.07
CA ASP A 355 13.42 -7.45 -16.51
C ASP A 355 12.12 -8.12 -16.99
N LEU A 356 11.77 -9.25 -16.38
CA LEU A 356 10.60 -10.06 -16.69
C LEU A 356 9.89 -10.50 -15.41
N MET A 357 8.61 -10.16 -15.29
CA MET A 357 7.76 -10.61 -14.18
C MET A 357 6.62 -11.47 -14.71
N ILE A 358 6.39 -12.61 -14.06
CA ILE A 358 5.29 -13.52 -14.36
C ILE A 358 4.41 -13.66 -13.13
N LEU A 359 3.11 -13.40 -13.29
CA LEU A 359 2.07 -13.59 -12.28
C LEU A 359 1.15 -14.72 -12.74
N ASP A 360 1.32 -15.88 -12.14
CA ASP A 360 0.62 -17.11 -12.53
C ASP A 360 -0.56 -17.42 -11.59
N GLY A 361 -1.73 -17.69 -12.18
CA GLY A 361 -2.95 -17.99 -11.42
C GLY A 361 -3.71 -16.76 -10.94
N LEU A 362 -3.78 -15.69 -11.75
CA LEU A 362 -4.52 -14.47 -11.35
C LEU A 362 -6.01 -14.71 -11.13
N THR A 363 -6.58 -15.83 -11.58
CA THR A 363 -7.96 -16.20 -11.27
C THR A 363 -8.19 -16.27 -9.76
N ALA A 364 -7.22 -16.78 -9.00
CA ALA A 364 -7.32 -16.85 -7.55
C ALA A 364 -7.35 -15.45 -6.89
N LEU A 365 -6.51 -14.51 -7.37
CA LEU A 365 -6.55 -13.11 -6.92
C LEU A 365 -7.85 -12.41 -7.31
N SER A 366 -8.37 -12.64 -8.51
CA SER A 366 -9.64 -12.02 -8.94
C SER A 366 -10.80 -12.41 -8.03
N ARG A 367 -10.81 -13.63 -7.47
CA ARG A 367 -11.84 -14.06 -6.52
C ARG A 367 -11.69 -13.39 -5.16
N GLU A 368 -10.45 -13.23 -4.69
CA GLU A 368 -10.16 -12.62 -3.39
C GLU A 368 -10.45 -11.11 -3.38
N PHE A 369 -10.06 -10.40 -4.44
CA PHE A 369 -10.15 -8.93 -4.50
C PHE A 369 -11.45 -8.39 -5.09
N GLY A 370 -12.28 -9.25 -5.70
CA GLY A 370 -13.58 -8.86 -6.27
C GLY A 370 -13.49 -7.60 -7.15
N SER A 371 -14.24 -6.55 -6.78
CA SER A 371 -14.29 -5.28 -7.51
C SER A 371 -12.96 -4.50 -7.48
N ALA A 372 -12.13 -4.68 -6.45
CA ALA A 372 -10.84 -4.01 -6.33
C ALA A 372 -9.77 -4.59 -7.28
N PHE A 373 -9.96 -5.81 -7.79
CA PHE A 373 -9.00 -6.49 -8.66
C PHE A 373 -8.60 -5.65 -9.88
N ALA A 374 -9.55 -4.93 -10.47
CA ALA A 374 -9.31 -4.06 -11.62
C ALA A 374 -8.37 -2.89 -11.32
N GLN A 375 -8.45 -2.31 -10.12
CA GLN A 375 -7.55 -1.23 -9.70
C GLN A 375 -6.15 -1.77 -9.46
N VAL A 376 -6.07 -2.85 -8.69
CA VAL A 376 -4.85 -3.58 -8.40
C VAL A 376 -4.05 -3.90 -9.66
N MET A 377 -4.71 -4.54 -10.64
CA MET A 377 -4.02 -4.97 -11.85
C MET A 377 -3.53 -3.81 -12.70
N ARG A 378 -4.22 -2.66 -12.67
CA ARG A 378 -3.75 -1.43 -13.32
C ARG A 378 -2.47 -0.92 -12.68
N GLU A 379 -2.38 -0.96 -11.35
CA GLU A 379 -1.21 -0.47 -10.61
C GLU A 379 0.01 -1.35 -10.84
N ILE A 380 -0.14 -2.68 -10.81
CA ILE A 380 0.96 -3.61 -11.14
C ILE A 380 1.42 -3.38 -12.59
N ALA A 381 0.49 -3.37 -13.54
CA ALA A 381 0.79 -3.17 -14.95
C ALA A 381 1.50 -1.83 -15.20
N PHE A 382 1.04 -0.77 -14.56
CA PHE A 382 1.65 0.55 -14.66
C PHE A 382 3.06 0.57 -14.07
N SER A 383 3.24 -0.01 -12.87
CA SER A 383 4.56 -0.11 -12.23
C SER A 383 5.56 -0.87 -13.09
N ALA A 384 5.14 -1.99 -13.70
CA ALA A 384 5.97 -2.75 -14.63
C ALA A 384 6.37 -1.92 -15.86
N LYS A 385 5.40 -1.26 -16.51
CA LYS A 385 5.63 -0.40 -17.70
C LYS A 385 6.62 0.73 -17.42
N ARG A 386 6.47 1.43 -16.29
CA ARG A 386 7.35 2.53 -15.86
C ARG A 386 8.82 2.11 -15.76
N ARG A 387 9.09 0.83 -15.55
CA ARG A 387 10.45 0.27 -15.37
C ARG A 387 11.01 -0.40 -16.62
N GLY A 388 10.19 -0.50 -17.65
CA GLY A 388 10.48 -1.35 -18.81
C GLY A 388 10.53 -2.84 -18.45
N CYS A 389 9.84 -3.25 -17.39
CA CYS A 389 9.69 -4.67 -17.04
C CYS A 389 8.56 -5.27 -17.88
N THR A 390 8.82 -6.39 -18.54
CA THR A 390 7.78 -7.15 -19.26
C THR A 390 6.96 -7.91 -18.24
N LEU A 391 5.64 -7.71 -18.24
CA LEU A 391 4.73 -8.36 -17.31
C LEU A 391 3.91 -9.41 -18.05
N ILE A 392 4.03 -10.68 -17.65
CA ILE A 392 3.18 -11.78 -18.12
C ILE A 392 2.21 -12.14 -17.01
N VAL A 393 0.92 -12.26 -17.34
CA VAL A 393 -0.11 -12.66 -16.41
C VAL A 393 -0.90 -13.84 -16.97
N THR A 394 -1.22 -14.83 -16.13
CA THR A 394 -2.03 -15.99 -16.54
C THR A 394 -3.41 -15.97 -15.87
N MET A 395 -4.45 -16.38 -16.60
CA MET A 395 -5.81 -16.48 -16.08
C MET A 395 -6.64 -17.53 -16.82
N ILE A 396 -7.69 -18.09 -16.20
CA ILE A 396 -8.60 -19.02 -16.88
C ILE A 396 -9.38 -18.34 -18.02
N SER A 397 -9.93 -17.16 -17.75
CA SER A 397 -10.71 -16.37 -18.72
C SER A 397 -10.44 -14.89 -18.46
N GLY A 398 -10.01 -14.16 -19.50
CA GLY A 398 -9.65 -12.76 -19.40
C GLY A 398 -10.85 -11.89 -19.10
N LEU A 399 -10.87 -11.31 -17.90
CA LEU A 399 -11.79 -10.23 -17.56
C LEU A 399 -11.63 -9.07 -18.56
N ALA A 400 -12.73 -8.41 -18.90
CA ALA A 400 -12.73 -7.27 -19.84
C ALA A 400 -11.65 -6.24 -19.49
N VAL A 401 -11.45 -5.97 -18.20
CA VAL A 401 -10.42 -5.06 -17.70
C VAL A 401 -9.01 -5.50 -18.11
N LEU A 402 -8.64 -6.77 -17.93
CA LEU A 402 -7.30 -7.24 -18.30
C LEU A 402 -7.07 -7.21 -19.82
N ASN A 403 -8.09 -7.48 -20.63
CA ASN A 403 -8.00 -7.36 -22.08
C ASN A 403 -7.73 -5.92 -22.55
N THR A 404 -8.20 -4.92 -21.81
CA THR A 404 -7.90 -3.50 -22.10
C THR A 404 -6.47 -3.11 -21.71
N ILE A 405 -5.99 -3.61 -20.56
CA ILE A 405 -4.67 -3.30 -20.00
C ILE A 405 -3.56 -4.01 -20.78
N ALA A 406 -3.80 -5.26 -21.19
CA ALA A 406 -2.84 -6.07 -21.92
C ALA A 406 -2.54 -5.48 -23.31
N ASP A 407 -1.25 -5.41 -23.62
CA ASP A 407 -0.74 -5.07 -24.94
C ASP A 407 -0.78 -6.30 -25.85
N THR A 408 -0.51 -7.48 -25.30
CA THR A 408 -0.54 -8.77 -26.01
C THR A 408 -1.49 -9.74 -25.35
N LEU A 409 -2.31 -10.45 -26.14
CA LEU A 409 -3.22 -11.50 -25.69
C LEU A 409 -2.89 -12.81 -26.40
N ILE A 410 -2.46 -13.80 -25.63
CA ILE A 410 -2.25 -15.18 -26.08
C ILE A 410 -3.37 -16.02 -25.49
N ARG A 411 -4.16 -16.66 -26.35
CA ARG A 411 -5.29 -17.49 -25.94
C ARG A 411 -4.97 -18.95 -26.20
N LEU A 412 -5.05 -19.77 -25.18
CA LEU A 412 -4.96 -21.22 -25.25
C LEU A 412 -6.36 -21.82 -25.19
N ARG A 413 -6.56 -22.91 -25.93
CA ARG A 413 -7.77 -23.73 -25.85
C ARG A 413 -7.41 -25.21 -25.88
N VAL A 414 -8.32 -26.02 -25.38
CA VAL A 414 -8.27 -27.48 -25.50
C VAL A 414 -9.42 -27.88 -26.41
N LYS A 415 -9.12 -28.64 -27.46
CA LYS A 415 -10.08 -29.19 -28.41
C LYS A 415 -10.01 -30.71 -28.32
N GLU A 416 -11.15 -31.37 -28.31
CA GLU A 416 -11.22 -32.82 -28.49
C GLU A 416 -11.37 -33.11 -29.98
N GLU A 417 -10.48 -33.95 -30.51
CA GLU A 417 -10.49 -34.37 -31.91
C GLU A 417 -10.08 -35.84 -31.97
N GLU A 418 -10.94 -36.68 -32.57
CA GLU A 418 -10.69 -38.13 -32.71
C GLU A 418 -10.43 -38.86 -31.37
N GLY A 419 -11.02 -38.37 -30.27
CA GLY A 419 -10.83 -38.93 -28.93
C GLY A 419 -9.54 -38.48 -28.24
N GLU A 420 -8.76 -37.60 -28.86
CA GLU A 420 -7.55 -37.02 -28.29
C GLU A 420 -7.77 -35.55 -27.91
N LEU A 421 -7.19 -35.14 -26.78
CA LEU A 421 -7.17 -33.74 -26.36
C LEU A 421 -5.99 -33.02 -27.01
N ARG A 422 -6.29 -32.13 -27.96
CA ARG A 422 -5.32 -31.25 -28.61
C ARG A 422 -5.32 -29.88 -27.94
N ARG A 423 -4.12 -29.37 -27.66
CA ARG A 423 -3.93 -28.01 -27.12
C ARG A 423 -3.56 -27.11 -28.27
N GLU A 424 -4.18 -25.95 -28.34
CA GLU A 424 -3.90 -24.96 -29.37
C GLU A 424 -3.73 -23.59 -28.75
N LEU A 425 -2.94 -22.73 -29.38
CA LEU A 425 -2.80 -21.33 -29.01
C LEU A 425 -2.98 -20.38 -30.19
N ALA A 426 -3.42 -19.17 -29.91
CA ALA A 426 -3.50 -18.07 -30.87
C ALA A 426 -3.00 -16.77 -30.24
N VAL A 427 -2.33 -15.94 -31.04
CA VAL A 427 -2.04 -14.55 -30.67
C VAL A 427 -3.24 -13.72 -31.13
N VAL A 428 -4.15 -13.42 -30.20
CA VAL A 428 -5.42 -12.74 -30.47
C VAL A 428 -5.22 -11.24 -30.66
N LYS A 429 -4.24 -10.67 -29.94
CA LYS A 429 -3.94 -9.24 -29.94
C LYS A 429 -2.45 -9.06 -29.68
N MET A 430 -1.84 -8.11 -30.37
CA MET A 430 -0.52 -7.57 -30.02
C MET A 430 -0.52 -6.10 -30.41
N ARG A 431 -0.23 -5.18 -29.50
CA ARG A 431 -0.07 -3.77 -29.87
C ARG A 431 1.26 -3.61 -30.60
N MET A 432 1.31 -2.71 -31.59
CA MET A 432 2.52 -2.39 -32.37
C MET A 432 3.05 -3.54 -33.26
N TYR A 433 2.25 -4.60 -33.44
CA TYR A 433 2.47 -5.69 -34.37
C TYR A 433 1.11 -6.24 -34.82
N SER A 434 0.95 -6.69 -36.06
CA SER A 434 -0.33 -7.25 -36.54
C SER A 434 -0.21 -8.77 -36.65
N PRO A 435 -0.63 -9.53 -35.62
CA PRO A 435 -0.54 -10.99 -35.67
C PRO A 435 -1.56 -11.57 -36.64
N GLU A 436 -1.25 -12.72 -37.24
CA GLU A 436 -2.27 -13.55 -37.88
C GLU A 436 -3.10 -14.27 -36.80
N PRO A 437 -4.41 -14.01 -36.69
CA PRO A 437 -5.24 -14.59 -35.64
C PRO A 437 -5.63 -16.03 -36.00
N LYS A 438 -4.66 -16.93 -36.05
CA LYS A 438 -4.85 -18.36 -36.31
C LYS A 438 -4.44 -19.17 -35.09
N TYR A 439 -5.23 -20.20 -34.80
CA TYR A 439 -4.83 -21.22 -33.84
C TYR A 439 -3.78 -22.12 -34.46
N ARG A 440 -2.73 -22.40 -33.69
CA ARG A 440 -1.68 -23.36 -33.98
C ARG A 440 -1.57 -24.37 -32.86
N GLU A 441 -1.16 -25.57 -33.19
CA GLU A 441 -1.13 -26.66 -32.21
C GLU A 441 0.06 -26.50 -31.28
N LEU A 442 -0.17 -26.63 -29.97
CA LEU A 442 0.85 -26.58 -28.93
C LEU A 442 1.14 -28.01 -28.46
N LYS A 443 2.31 -28.52 -28.83
CA LYS A 443 2.76 -29.88 -28.49
C LYS A 443 3.93 -29.83 -27.53
N LEU A 444 4.00 -30.84 -26.66
CA LEU A 444 5.21 -31.16 -25.93
C LEU A 444 5.95 -32.27 -26.67
N VAL A 445 7.09 -31.96 -27.28
CA VAL A 445 7.94 -32.92 -28.00
C VAL A 445 9.18 -33.18 -27.13
N GLY A 446 9.23 -34.35 -26.50
CA GLY A 446 10.20 -34.63 -25.45
C GLY A 446 9.95 -33.72 -24.24
N ASN A 447 10.93 -32.86 -23.92
CA ASN A 447 10.86 -31.87 -22.84
C ASN A 447 10.68 -30.42 -23.33
N LYS A 448 10.37 -30.21 -24.61
CA LYS A 448 10.24 -28.88 -25.21
C LYS A 448 8.84 -28.62 -25.74
N LEU A 449 8.31 -27.43 -25.45
CA LEU A 449 7.09 -26.95 -26.09
C LEU A 449 7.39 -26.48 -27.52
N VAL A 450 6.55 -26.93 -28.45
CA VAL A 450 6.63 -26.60 -29.86
C VAL A 450 5.24 -26.14 -30.32
N VAL A 451 5.23 -25.09 -31.14
CA VAL A 451 4.02 -24.63 -31.84
C VAL A 451 4.17 -24.99 -33.31
N THR A 452 3.22 -25.76 -33.83
CA THR A 452 3.19 -26.23 -35.23
C THR A 452 2.06 -25.58 -36.01
#